data_AF-A0A345Y6T1-F1
#
_entry.id   AF-A0A345Y6T1-F1
#
_cell.length_a   1.000
_cell.length_b   1.000
_cell.length_c   1.000
_cell.angle_alpha   90.00
_cell.angle_beta   90.00
_cell.angle_gamma   90.00
#
_symmetry.space_group_name_H-M   'P 1'
#
loop_
_entity.id
_entity.type
_entity.pdbx_description
1 polymer ?
#
loop_
_entity_poly.entity_id
_entity_poly.type
_entity_poly.pdbx_seq_one_letter_code
_entity_poly.pdbx_strand_id
1 'polypeptide(L)'
;MRNTSQKTLIGLLREAVNEWRRNERWSRETVVDEIVRVHHARGYDRLTGIDFNPPSHDAFARMKANADKLFRWLDDDSKDSNLLPANFIPSVLAALPLDLRCRFLIDLLDPVGLTVSVLECHPGPAGMLSAHLSLLKEAGEANVAMGEVVGEMNRDRLLAARKEIDESVLAHQAARQAIDAALSTVKG
;
A
#
# COMPACT_ATOMS: atom_id res chain seq x y z
N MET A 1 -16.06 -15.17 -13.07
CA MET A 1 -15.78 -15.60 -11.69
C MET A 1 -14.30 -15.97 -11.62
N ARG A 2 -13.45 -15.11 -11.04
CA ARG A 2 -12.05 -15.47 -10.78
C ARG A 2 -12.05 -16.48 -9.65
N ASN A 3 -11.35 -17.58 -9.84
CA ASN A 3 -11.21 -18.65 -8.86
C ASN A 3 -10.30 -18.13 -7.74
N THR A 4 -10.88 -17.46 -6.73
CA THR A 4 -10.13 -16.94 -5.58
C THR A 4 -9.81 -18.13 -4.68
N SER A 5 -8.77 -18.88 -5.03
CA SER A 5 -8.08 -19.72 -4.05
C SER A 5 -7.71 -18.78 -2.89
N GLN A 6 -8.34 -18.95 -1.74
CA GLN A 6 -8.02 -18.16 -0.55
C GLN A 6 -6.58 -18.51 -0.16
N LYS A 7 -5.65 -17.64 -0.55
CA LYS A 7 -4.24 -17.78 -0.20
C LYS A 7 -4.06 -17.32 1.23
N THR A 8 -3.25 -18.06 1.96
CA THR A 8 -2.77 -17.67 3.29
C THR A 8 -1.95 -16.37 3.19
N LEU A 9 -1.79 -15.67 4.30
CA LEU A 9 -0.92 -14.48 4.36
C LEU A 9 0.51 -14.79 3.90
N ILE A 10 1.06 -15.94 4.33
CA ILE A 10 2.42 -16.35 3.99
C ILE A 10 2.52 -16.74 2.51
N GLY A 11 1.51 -17.42 1.97
CA GLY A 11 1.40 -17.70 0.54
C GLY A 11 1.38 -16.42 -0.31
N LEU A 12 0.60 -15.41 0.09
CA LEU A 12 0.58 -14.09 -0.58
C LEU A 12 1.96 -13.39 -0.53
N LEU A 13 2.64 -13.40 0.64
CA LEU A 13 3.99 -12.84 0.76
C LEU A 13 5.00 -13.61 -0.10
N ARG A 14 4.93 -14.94 -0.12
CA ARG A 14 5.78 -15.80 -0.95
C ARG A 14 5.62 -15.45 -2.43
N GLU A 15 4.40 -15.22 -2.88
CA GLU A 15 4.13 -14.83 -4.26
C GLU A 15 4.71 -13.46 -4.59
N ALA A 16 4.48 -12.45 -3.73
CA ALA A 16 5.01 -11.10 -3.92
C ALA A 16 6.55 -11.10 -3.98
N VAL A 17 7.22 -11.84 -3.09
CA VAL A 17 8.69 -11.97 -3.09
C VAL A 17 9.19 -12.69 -4.35
N ASN A 18 8.51 -13.76 -4.78
CA ASN A 18 8.88 -14.46 -6.00
C ASN A 18 8.63 -13.63 -7.27
N GLU A 19 7.56 -12.84 -7.29
CA GLU A 19 7.28 -11.90 -8.38
C GLU A 19 8.35 -10.82 -8.46
N TRP A 20 8.70 -10.21 -7.33
CA TRP A 20 9.79 -9.24 -7.26
C TRP A 20 11.10 -9.83 -7.80
N ARG A 21 11.47 -11.02 -7.31
CA ARG A 21 12.66 -11.75 -7.78
C ARG A 21 12.65 -11.98 -9.29
N ARG A 22 11.50 -12.35 -9.87
CA ARG A 22 11.35 -12.58 -11.32
C ARG A 22 11.49 -11.28 -12.11
N ASN A 23 10.86 -10.20 -11.64
CA ASN A 23 10.88 -8.89 -12.30
C ASN A 23 12.33 -8.36 -12.40
N GLU A 24 13.09 -8.49 -11.31
CA GLU A 24 14.50 -8.05 -11.25
C GLU A 24 15.50 -9.07 -11.81
N ARG A 25 15.03 -10.28 -12.18
CA ARG A 25 15.89 -11.41 -12.60
C ARG A 25 16.94 -11.80 -11.56
N TRP A 26 16.59 -11.68 -10.28
CA TRP A 26 17.49 -11.95 -9.17
C TRP A 26 17.49 -13.42 -8.74
N SER A 27 18.58 -13.82 -8.07
CA SER A 27 18.61 -15.11 -7.36
C SER A 27 17.79 -15.04 -6.07
N ARG A 28 17.60 -16.20 -5.42
CA ARG A 28 16.95 -16.26 -4.10
C ARG A 28 17.78 -15.49 -3.07
N GLU A 29 19.10 -15.62 -3.15
CA GLU A 29 20.06 -14.97 -2.29
C GLU A 29 20.01 -13.45 -2.41
N THR A 30 19.99 -12.91 -3.64
CA THR A 30 19.95 -11.47 -3.87
C THR A 30 18.69 -10.82 -3.31
N VAL A 31 17.50 -11.39 -3.57
CA VAL A 31 16.25 -10.79 -3.06
C VAL A 31 16.18 -10.86 -1.53
N VAL A 32 16.71 -11.92 -0.92
CA VAL A 32 16.76 -12.03 0.55
C VAL A 32 17.76 -11.05 1.14
N ASP A 33 18.93 -10.89 0.51
CA ASP A 33 19.93 -9.93 0.95
C ASP A 33 19.38 -8.50 0.97
N GLU A 34 18.57 -8.13 -0.03
CA GLU A 34 17.89 -6.83 -0.06
C GLU A 34 16.86 -6.68 1.08
N ILE A 35 16.09 -7.73 1.38
CA ILE A 35 15.15 -7.73 2.51
C ILE A 35 15.91 -7.57 3.84
N VAL A 36 17.01 -8.30 4.02
CA VAL A 36 17.85 -8.25 5.22
C VAL A 36 18.51 -6.87 5.34
N ARG A 37 18.98 -6.30 4.25
CA ARG A 37 19.54 -4.94 4.20
C ARG A 37 18.52 -3.91 4.67
N VAL A 38 17.28 -3.96 4.18
CA VAL A 38 16.19 -3.06 4.62
C VAL A 38 15.82 -3.30 6.08
N HIS A 39 15.77 -4.56 6.52
CA HIS A 39 15.51 -4.94 7.91
C HIS A 39 16.50 -4.27 8.88
N HIS A 40 17.80 -4.37 8.61
CA HIS A 40 18.83 -3.72 9.42
C HIS A 40 18.82 -2.20 9.27
N ALA A 41 18.66 -1.67 8.05
CA ALA A 41 18.65 -0.24 7.81
C ALA A 41 17.52 0.49 8.57
N ARG A 42 16.41 -0.20 8.85
CA ARG A 42 15.28 0.31 9.64
C ARG A 42 15.37 0.01 11.14
N GLY A 43 16.43 -0.66 11.58
CA GLY A 43 16.61 -1.06 12.99
C GLY A 43 15.59 -2.11 13.46
N TYR A 44 14.99 -2.87 12.54
CA TYR A 44 13.99 -3.87 12.87
C TYR A 44 14.58 -5.10 13.55
N ASP A 45 15.88 -5.35 13.42
CA ASP A 45 16.63 -6.36 14.17
C ASP A 45 16.45 -6.17 15.69
N ARG A 46 16.55 -4.91 16.16
CA ARG A 46 16.38 -4.55 17.57
C ARG A 46 14.94 -4.67 18.04
N LEU A 47 13.98 -4.36 17.16
CA LEU A 47 12.55 -4.40 17.49
C LEU A 47 12.00 -5.82 17.52
N THR A 48 12.45 -6.66 16.59
CA THR A 48 11.89 -8.00 16.35
C THR A 48 12.68 -9.10 17.05
N GLY A 49 13.94 -8.83 17.41
CA GLY A 49 14.89 -9.85 17.90
C GLY A 49 15.34 -10.83 16.82
N ILE A 50 14.97 -10.60 15.55
CA ILE A 50 15.34 -11.48 14.44
C ILE A 50 16.67 -11.02 13.88
N ASP A 51 17.68 -11.88 13.98
CA ASP A 51 19.01 -11.60 13.45
C ASP A 51 19.34 -12.47 12.23
N PHE A 52 20.05 -11.86 11.28
CA PHE A 52 20.54 -12.44 10.02
C PHE A 52 22.08 -12.44 9.97
N ASN A 53 22.71 -12.69 11.12
CA ASN A 53 24.15 -12.79 11.27
C ASN A 53 24.60 -14.23 11.58
N PRO A 54 24.58 -15.15 10.59
CA PRO A 54 25.08 -16.50 10.81
C PRO A 54 26.60 -16.46 11.09
N PRO A 55 27.17 -17.45 11.83
CA PRO A 55 28.56 -17.45 12.30
C PRO A 55 29.64 -17.60 11.20
N SER A 56 29.32 -17.28 9.93
CA SER A 56 30.23 -17.35 8.80
C SER A 56 30.89 -16.00 8.50
N HIS A 57 32.22 -15.99 8.37
CA HIS A 57 32.96 -14.82 7.87
C HIS A 57 32.81 -14.62 6.34
N ASP A 58 32.44 -15.67 5.59
CA ASP A 58 32.21 -15.59 4.14
C ASP A 58 30.83 -15.01 3.80
N ALA A 59 30.81 -13.95 2.99
CA ALA A 59 29.61 -13.24 2.56
C ALA A 59 28.67 -14.15 1.73
N PHE A 60 29.20 -14.98 0.83
CA PHE A 60 28.37 -15.84 -0.01
C PHE A 60 27.66 -16.92 0.82
N ALA A 61 28.37 -17.54 1.76
CA ALA A 61 27.78 -18.48 2.70
C ALA A 61 26.70 -17.82 3.59
N ARG A 62 26.89 -16.56 4.04
CA ARG A 62 25.86 -15.84 4.80
C ARG A 62 24.61 -15.59 3.96
N MET A 63 24.76 -15.09 2.73
CA MET A 63 23.63 -14.83 1.83
C MET A 63 22.82 -16.10 1.57
N LYS A 64 23.50 -17.23 1.31
CA LYS A 64 22.85 -18.52 1.10
C LYS A 64 22.08 -19.00 2.34
N ALA A 65 22.71 -18.96 3.52
CA ALA A 65 22.07 -19.36 4.77
C ALA A 65 20.83 -18.50 5.09
N ASN A 66 20.92 -17.20 4.86
CA ASN A 66 19.81 -16.26 5.05
C ASN A 66 18.67 -16.56 4.06
N ALA A 67 19.00 -16.84 2.79
CA ALA A 67 18.01 -17.21 1.78
C ALA A 67 17.30 -18.53 2.11
N ASP A 68 18.03 -19.55 2.54
CA ASP A 68 17.42 -20.81 2.95
C ASP A 68 16.54 -20.64 4.19
N LYS A 69 16.95 -19.79 5.14
CA LYS A 69 16.13 -19.44 6.31
C LYS A 69 14.82 -18.77 5.90
N LEU A 70 14.86 -17.72 5.06
CA LEU A 70 13.65 -16.98 4.68
C LEU A 70 12.73 -17.79 3.78
N PHE A 71 13.25 -18.52 2.78
CA PHE A 71 12.40 -19.33 1.90
C PHE A 71 11.76 -20.51 2.63
N ARG A 72 12.43 -21.07 3.64
CA ARG A 72 11.83 -22.05 4.54
C ARG A 72 10.69 -21.45 5.38
N TRP A 73 10.80 -20.19 5.80
CA TRP A 73 9.72 -19.49 6.50
C TRP A 73 8.53 -19.15 5.60
N LEU A 74 8.77 -18.90 4.32
CA LEU A 74 7.75 -18.62 3.32
C LEU A 74 7.09 -19.88 2.74
N ASP A 75 7.60 -21.07 3.06
CA ASP A 75 7.07 -22.34 2.57
C ASP A 75 6.01 -22.90 3.52
N ASP A 76 4.81 -22.31 3.47
CA ASP A 76 3.64 -22.78 4.20
C ASP A 76 2.82 -23.87 3.49
N ASP A 77 3.27 -24.32 2.31
CA ASP A 77 2.63 -25.43 1.59
C ASP A 77 3.23 -26.78 2.00
N SER A 78 4.53 -26.82 2.31
CA SER A 78 5.24 -28.04 2.67
C SER A 78 5.69 -28.13 4.13
N LYS A 79 5.63 -27.01 4.88
CA LYS A 79 6.07 -26.92 6.29
C LYS A 79 4.96 -26.37 7.19
N ASP A 80 4.64 -27.10 8.25
CA ASP A 80 3.56 -26.72 9.17
C ASP A 80 4.05 -26.13 10.51
N SER A 81 5.36 -26.18 10.81
CA SER A 81 5.87 -25.88 12.17
C SER A 81 6.91 -24.76 12.26
N ASN A 82 7.43 -24.25 11.13
CA ASN A 82 8.44 -23.19 11.13
C ASN A 82 8.11 -22.16 10.03
N LEU A 83 7.03 -21.43 10.30
CA LEU A 83 6.48 -20.40 9.44
C LEU A 83 7.12 -19.02 9.72
N LEU A 84 6.89 -18.08 8.81
CA LEU A 84 7.35 -16.70 8.93
C LEU A 84 6.89 -16.08 10.26
N PRO A 85 7.81 -15.60 11.12
CA PRO A 85 7.43 -14.87 12.31
C PRO A 85 6.63 -13.61 11.93
N ALA A 86 5.48 -13.38 12.58
CA ALA A 86 4.64 -12.22 12.29
C ALA A 86 5.40 -10.89 12.40
N ASN A 87 6.33 -10.80 13.37
CA ASN A 87 7.18 -9.63 13.57
C ASN A 87 8.13 -9.34 12.40
N PHE A 88 8.38 -10.32 11.51
CA PHE A 88 9.21 -10.11 10.32
C PHE A 88 8.43 -9.56 9.12
N ILE A 89 7.10 -9.67 9.11
CA ILE A 89 6.24 -9.19 8.01
C ILE A 89 6.53 -7.73 7.65
N PRO A 90 6.63 -6.78 8.60
CA PRO A 90 6.95 -5.38 8.28
C PRO A 90 8.28 -5.20 7.53
N SER A 91 9.24 -6.10 7.75
CA SER A 91 10.55 -6.06 7.11
C SER A 91 10.45 -6.46 5.63
N VAL A 92 9.71 -7.53 5.35
CA VAL A 92 9.43 -7.97 3.98
C VAL A 92 8.63 -6.89 3.24
N LEU A 93 7.57 -6.36 3.85
CA LEU A 93 6.76 -5.30 3.23
C LEU A 93 7.57 -4.03 2.97
N ALA A 94 8.43 -3.61 3.90
CA ALA A 94 9.28 -2.44 3.74
C ALA A 94 10.26 -2.58 2.57
N ALA A 95 10.72 -3.81 2.28
CA ALA A 95 11.63 -4.09 1.20
C ALA A 95 10.94 -4.22 -0.17
N LEU A 96 9.70 -4.72 -0.21
CA LEU A 96 8.96 -4.86 -1.46
C LEU A 96 8.80 -3.51 -2.19
N PRO A 97 8.90 -3.51 -3.54
CA PRO A 97 8.47 -2.41 -4.39
C PRO A 97 7.03 -1.97 -4.07
N LEU A 98 6.74 -0.68 -4.24
CA LEU A 98 5.48 -0.08 -3.82
C LEU A 98 4.26 -0.75 -4.47
N ASP A 99 4.35 -1.05 -5.77
CA ASP A 99 3.30 -1.73 -6.54
C ASP A 99 3.02 -3.13 -5.99
N LEU A 100 4.06 -3.93 -5.72
CA LEU A 100 3.92 -5.26 -5.14
C LEU A 100 3.41 -5.22 -3.71
N ARG A 101 3.83 -4.22 -2.92
CA ARG A 101 3.31 -3.99 -1.56
C ARG A 101 1.82 -3.68 -1.58
N CYS A 102 1.38 -2.79 -2.47
CA CYS A 102 -0.03 -2.43 -2.60
C CYS A 102 -0.86 -3.62 -3.04
N ARG A 103 -0.39 -4.35 -4.06
CA ARG A 103 -1.07 -5.55 -4.53
C ARG A 103 -1.21 -6.61 -3.44
N PHE A 104 -0.13 -6.89 -2.72
CA PHE A 104 -0.16 -7.79 -1.57
C PHE A 104 -1.22 -7.37 -0.53
N LEU A 105 -1.25 -6.09 -0.16
CA LEU A 105 -2.20 -5.61 0.85
C LEU A 105 -3.64 -5.63 0.36
N ILE A 106 -3.88 -5.32 -0.92
CA ILE A 106 -5.20 -5.44 -1.55
C ILE A 106 -5.65 -6.90 -1.50
N ASP A 107 -4.83 -7.83 -1.98
CA ASP A 107 -5.18 -9.26 -2.02
C ASP A 107 -5.41 -9.84 -0.61
N LEU A 108 -4.72 -9.30 0.41
CA LEU A 108 -4.90 -9.70 1.82
C LEU A 108 -6.22 -9.16 2.42
N LEU A 109 -6.64 -7.96 2.03
CA LEU A 109 -7.75 -7.21 2.65
C LEU A 109 -9.07 -7.33 1.87
N ASP A 110 -9.01 -7.66 0.57
CA ASP A 110 -10.18 -7.86 -0.30
C ASP A 110 -11.19 -8.89 0.27
N PRO A 111 -10.77 -10.03 0.88
CA PRO A 111 -11.70 -11.00 1.45
C PRO A 111 -12.55 -10.45 2.60
N VAL A 112 -12.13 -9.36 3.25
CA VAL A 112 -12.88 -8.68 4.32
C VAL A 112 -13.52 -7.38 3.87
N GLY A 113 -13.57 -7.12 2.55
CA GLY A 113 -14.19 -5.93 1.96
C GLY A 113 -13.41 -4.63 2.19
N LEU A 114 -12.11 -4.73 2.44
CA LEU A 114 -11.21 -3.59 2.63
C LEU A 114 -10.29 -3.42 1.42
N THR A 115 -9.87 -2.19 1.15
CA THR A 115 -8.94 -1.87 0.07
C THR A 115 -7.82 -0.96 0.56
N VAL A 116 -6.70 -0.92 -0.17
CA VAL A 116 -5.56 -0.04 0.09
C VAL A 116 -5.39 0.92 -1.07
N SER A 117 -5.31 2.20 -0.77
CA SER A 117 -4.87 3.23 -1.72
C SER A 117 -3.52 3.79 -1.28
N VAL A 118 -2.67 4.07 -2.25
CA VAL A 118 -1.47 4.88 -2.01
C VAL A 118 -1.92 6.31 -1.80
N LEU A 119 -1.55 6.88 -0.67
CA LEU A 119 -1.67 8.32 -0.46
C LEU A 119 -0.50 8.96 -1.23
N GLU A 120 -0.72 9.31 -2.50
CA GLU A 120 0.26 10.05 -3.28
C GLU A 120 0.46 11.42 -2.65
N CYS A 121 1.69 11.67 -2.21
CA CYS A 121 2.18 12.95 -1.72
C CYS A 121 1.35 13.54 -0.56
N HIS A 122 1.92 13.52 0.65
CA HIS A 122 1.39 14.37 1.72
C HIS A 122 1.32 15.80 1.18
N PRO A 123 0.12 16.37 1.04
CA PRO A 123 0.02 17.73 0.58
C PRO A 123 0.66 18.58 1.68
N GLY A 124 1.84 19.13 1.39
CA GLY A 124 2.37 20.22 2.18
C GLY A 124 1.37 21.38 2.18
N PRO A 125 1.65 22.48 2.91
CA PRO A 125 0.73 23.62 2.98
C PRO A 125 0.20 24.11 1.62
N ALA A 126 1.04 24.06 0.58
CA ALA A 126 0.66 24.40 -0.79
C ALA A 126 -0.35 23.41 -1.42
N GLY A 127 -0.20 22.10 -1.18
CA GLY A 127 -1.14 21.09 -1.67
C GLY A 127 -2.49 21.19 -0.96
N MET A 128 -2.49 21.47 0.35
CA MET A 128 -3.71 21.72 1.12
C MET A 128 -4.45 22.97 0.64
N LEU A 129 -3.71 24.05 0.35
CA LEU A 129 -4.28 25.26 -0.24
C LEU A 129 -4.89 24.97 -1.61
N SER A 130 -4.20 24.21 -2.47
CA SER A 130 -4.73 23.82 -3.79
C SER A 130 -6.03 23.02 -3.66
N ALA A 131 -6.06 22.02 -2.77
CA ALA A 131 -7.27 21.23 -2.52
C ALA A 131 -8.42 22.10 -1.99
N HIS A 132 -8.14 23.06 -1.11
CA HIS A 132 -9.14 23.99 -0.60
C HIS A 132 -9.70 24.92 -1.69
N LEU A 133 -8.84 25.48 -2.55
CA LEU A 133 -9.26 26.35 -3.64
C LEU A 133 -10.10 25.61 -4.67
N SER A 134 -9.73 24.37 -5.02
CA SER A 134 -10.56 23.51 -5.88
C SER A 134 -11.92 23.23 -5.23
N LEU A 135 -11.95 22.85 -3.94
CA LEU A 135 -13.20 22.62 -3.23
C LEU A 135 -14.11 23.85 -3.24
N LEU A 136 -13.57 25.05 -3.01
CA LEU A 136 -14.35 26.29 -3.05
C LEU A 136 -14.93 26.56 -4.44
N LYS A 137 -14.14 26.36 -5.50
CA LYS A 137 -14.57 26.55 -6.88
C LYS A 137 -15.75 25.64 -7.21
N GLU A 138 -15.55 24.34 -7.08
CA GLU A 138 -16.53 23.33 -7.50
C GLU A 138 -17.80 23.38 -6.61
N ALA A 139 -17.66 23.67 -5.31
CA ALA A 139 -18.81 23.88 -4.43
C ALA A 139 -19.59 25.16 -4.79
N GLY A 140 -18.91 26.21 -5.22
CA GLY A 140 -19.54 27.44 -5.70
C GLY A 140 -20.35 27.21 -6.98
N GLU A 141 -19.73 26.55 -7.97
CA GLU A 141 -20.36 26.20 -9.25
C GLU A 141 -21.60 25.31 -9.03
N ALA A 142 -21.51 24.29 -8.17
CA ALA A 142 -22.64 23.46 -7.79
C ALA A 142 -23.79 24.23 -7.12
N ASN A 143 -23.48 25.17 -6.21
CA ASN A 143 -24.49 26.00 -5.55
C ASN A 143 -25.19 26.94 -6.54
N VAL A 144 -24.45 27.52 -7.48
CA VAL A 144 -25.02 28.36 -8.55
C VAL A 144 -25.97 27.53 -9.42
N ALA A 145 -25.52 26.37 -9.91
CA ALA A 145 -26.33 25.50 -10.77
C ALA A 145 -27.60 25.01 -10.05
N MET A 146 -27.52 24.73 -8.74
CA MET A 146 -28.70 24.43 -7.92
C MET A 146 -29.65 25.62 -7.79
N GLY A 147 -29.12 26.84 -7.61
CA GLY A 147 -29.92 28.07 -7.63
C GLY A 147 -30.68 28.25 -8.94
N GLU A 148 -30.06 27.92 -10.08
CA GLU A 148 -30.71 27.98 -11.39
C GLU A 148 -31.85 26.97 -11.53
N VAL A 149 -31.71 25.75 -10.98
CA VAL A 149 -32.79 24.75 -10.93
C VAL A 149 -33.96 25.24 -10.07
N VAL A 150 -33.69 25.88 -8.93
CA VAL A 150 -34.73 26.45 -8.06
C VAL A 150 -35.46 27.60 -8.76
N GLY A 151 -34.74 28.43 -9.51
CA GLY A 151 -35.33 29.54 -10.26
C GLY A 151 -36.22 29.08 -11.42
N GLU A 152 -35.82 28.00 -12.11
CA GLU A 152 -36.62 27.39 -13.16
C GLU A 152 -36.26 25.92 -13.31
N MET A 153 -37.23 25.03 -13.12
CA MET A 153 -36.99 23.60 -13.21
C MET A 153 -37.26 23.10 -14.64
N ASN A 154 -36.19 22.86 -15.40
CA ASN A 154 -36.23 22.23 -16.71
C ASN A 154 -35.12 21.19 -16.87
N ARG A 155 -35.22 20.36 -17.92
CA ARG A 155 -34.33 19.21 -18.14
C ARG A 155 -32.86 19.63 -18.26
N ASP A 156 -32.58 20.71 -18.97
CA ASP A 156 -31.21 21.14 -19.25
C ASP A 156 -30.53 21.64 -17.98
N ARG A 157 -31.25 22.44 -17.17
CA ARG A 157 -30.76 22.90 -15.86
C ARG A 157 -30.56 21.75 -14.87
N LEU A 158 -31.46 20.76 -14.86
CA LEU A 158 -31.29 19.56 -14.02
C LEU A 158 -30.04 18.75 -14.41
N LEU A 159 -29.74 18.63 -15.71
CA LEU A 159 -28.54 17.94 -16.18
C LEU A 159 -27.26 18.72 -15.86
N ALA A 160 -27.27 20.04 -16.04
CA ALA A 160 -26.16 20.91 -15.68
C ALA A 160 -25.89 20.86 -14.17
N ALA A 161 -26.92 21.04 -13.34
CA ALA A 161 -26.78 20.97 -11.88
C ALA A 161 -26.27 19.60 -11.40
N ARG A 162 -26.72 18.49 -12.01
CA ARG A 162 -26.19 17.17 -11.67
C ARG A 162 -24.69 17.06 -11.99
N LYS A 163 -24.25 17.56 -13.14
CA LYS A 163 -22.84 17.57 -13.53
C LYS A 163 -21.98 18.35 -12.51
N GLU A 164 -22.38 19.57 -12.18
CA GLU A 164 -21.64 20.42 -11.23
C GLU A 164 -21.63 19.83 -9.81
N ILE A 165 -22.73 19.17 -9.39
CA ILE A 165 -22.77 18.43 -8.12
C ILE A 165 -21.77 17.26 -8.14
N ASP A 166 -21.73 16.47 -9.22
CA ASP A 166 -20.81 15.33 -9.34
C ASP A 166 -19.34 15.81 -9.26
N GLU A 167 -19.00 16.93 -9.91
CA GLU A 167 -17.67 17.56 -9.84
C GLU A 167 -17.35 18.05 -8.42
N SER A 168 -18.31 18.69 -7.73
CA SER A 168 -18.18 19.11 -6.33
C SER A 168 -17.98 17.91 -5.38
N VAL A 169 -18.67 16.79 -5.60
CA VAL A 169 -18.50 15.55 -4.83
C VAL A 169 -17.07 15.02 -4.98
N LEU A 170 -16.53 15.00 -6.19
CA LEU A 170 -15.14 14.58 -6.44
C LEU A 170 -14.14 15.52 -5.74
N ALA A 171 -14.37 16.83 -5.78
CA ALA A 171 -13.53 17.80 -5.08
C ALA A 171 -13.56 17.62 -3.54
N HIS A 172 -14.73 17.33 -2.96
CA HIS A 172 -14.85 17.00 -1.54
C HIS A 172 -14.11 15.72 -1.17
N GLN A 173 -14.19 14.69 -2.01
CA GLN A 173 -13.45 13.45 -1.82
C GLN A 173 -11.93 13.67 -1.87
N ALA A 174 -11.45 14.46 -2.83
CA ALA A 174 -10.03 14.81 -2.95
C ALA A 174 -9.53 15.61 -1.72
N ALA A 175 -10.30 16.61 -1.26
CA ALA A 175 -9.96 17.36 -0.06
C ALA A 175 -9.93 16.48 1.19
N ARG A 176 -10.87 15.52 1.33
CA ARG A 176 -10.86 14.54 2.42
C ARG A 176 -9.62 13.66 2.37
N GLN A 177 -9.25 13.14 1.21
CA GLN A 177 -8.03 12.34 1.05
C GLN A 177 -6.77 13.13 1.41
N ALA A 178 -6.71 14.42 1.06
CA ALA A 178 -5.62 15.31 1.46
C ALA A 178 -5.53 15.47 2.99
N ILE A 179 -6.66 15.60 3.66
CA ILE A 179 -6.74 15.63 5.14
C ILE A 179 -6.32 14.30 5.74
N ASP A 180 -6.83 13.17 5.24
CA ASP A 180 -6.48 11.83 5.71
C ASP A 180 -4.96 11.58 5.56
N ALA A 181 -4.37 12.03 4.45
CA ALA A 181 -2.93 12.00 4.23
C ALA A 181 -2.16 12.88 5.23
N ALA A 182 -2.65 14.07 5.55
CA ALA A 182 -2.03 14.92 6.56
C ALA A 182 -2.13 14.29 7.97
N LEU A 183 -3.30 13.77 8.35
CA LEU A 183 -3.52 13.11 9.64
C LEU A 183 -2.59 11.91 9.85
N SER A 184 -2.28 11.15 8.80
CA SER A 184 -1.35 10.02 8.88
C SER A 184 0.10 10.42 9.26
N THR A 185 0.45 11.70 9.16
CA THR A 185 1.79 12.24 9.51
C THR A 185 1.86 12.91 10.87
N VAL A 186 0.73 13.42 11.37
CA VAL A 186 0.67 14.06 12.69
C VAL A 186 0.61 12.94 13.73
N LYS A 187 1.76 12.59 14.30
CA LYS A 187 1.79 11.75 15.50
C LYS A 187 1.13 12.52 16.65
N GLY A 188 0.06 11.96 17.20
CA GLY A 188 -0.52 12.40 18.48
C GLY A 188 0.42 12.17 19.65
#